data_AF-A0AAJ4T6U1-F1
#
_entry.id   AF-A0AAJ4T6U1-F1
#
_cell.length_a   1.000
_cell.length_b   1.000
_cell.length_c   1.000
_cell.angle_alpha   90.00
_cell.angle_beta   90.00
_cell.angle_gamma   90.00
#
_symmetry.space_group_name_H-M   'P 1'
#
loop_
_entity.id
_entity.type
_entity.pdbx_description
1 polymer ?
#
loop_
_entity_poly.entity_id
_entity_poly.type
_entity_poly.pdbx_seq_one_letter_code
_entity_poly.pdbx_strand_id
1 'polypeptide(L)' 'MDKALALKEAGKALELLIVNQPNLFSSPNTVGNNHGAVLADYCHNFMEQYAKRLIARAE' A
#
# COMPACT_ATOMS: atom_id res chain seq x y z
N MET A 1 18.93 -1.89 6.07
CA MET A 1 18.21 -2.51 4.92
C MET A 1 18.16 -1.51 3.76
N ASP A 2 18.34 -1.93 2.51
CA ASP A 2 18.27 -1.02 1.34
C ASP A 2 16.84 -0.62 0.96
N LYS A 3 16.67 0.60 0.39
CA LYS A 3 15.36 1.16 0.03
C LYS A 3 14.60 0.33 -1.00
N ALA A 4 15.29 -0.24 -2.00
CA ALA A 4 14.63 -1.04 -3.03
C ALA A 4 14.07 -2.34 -2.44
N LEU A 5 14.79 -2.96 -1.52
CA LEU A 5 14.32 -4.13 -0.78
C LEU A 5 13.13 -3.78 0.12
N ALA A 6 13.18 -2.65 0.81
CA ALA A 6 12.09 -2.15 1.66
C ALA A 6 10.78 -1.97 0.88
N LEU A 7 10.86 -1.33 -0.30
CA LEU A 7 9.70 -1.12 -1.17
C LEU A 7 9.14 -2.44 -1.70
N LYS A 8 10.00 -3.40 -2.03
CA LYS A 8 9.57 -4.74 -2.46
C LYS A 8 8.79 -5.47 -1.36
N GLU A 9 9.27 -5.44 -0.12
CA GLU A 9 8.58 -6.06 1.01
C GLU A 9 7.28 -5.32 1.35
N ALA A 10 7.25 -3.98 1.21
CA ALA A 10 6.04 -3.20 1.36
C ALA A 10 4.98 -3.52 0.30
N GLY A 11 5.39 -3.75 -0.95
CA GLY A 11 4.51 -4.19 -2.03
C GLY A 11 3.85 -5.54 -1.71
N LYS A 12 4.61 -6.52 -1.23
CA LYS A 12 4.07 -7.82 -0.79
C LYS A 12 3.05 -7.68 0.35
N ALA A 13 3.34 -6.81 1.31
CA ALA A 13 2.42 -6.53 2.42
C ALA A 13 1.11 -5.90 1.92
N LEU A 14 1.19 -5.01 0.94
CA LEU A 14 0.03 -4.42 0.29
C LEU A 14 -0.79 -5.46 -0.48
N GLU A 15 -0.15 -6.35 -1.25
CA GLU A 15 -0.83 -7.45 -1.94
C GLU A 15 -1.59 -8.36 -0.96
N LEU A 16 -0.94 -8.73 0.15
CA LEU A 16 -1.59 -9.51 1.21
C LEU A 16 -2.77 -8.78 1.84
N LEU A 17 -2.69 -7.46 2.00
CA LEU A 17 -3.79 -6.65 2.52
C LEU A 17 -4.97 -6.64 1.56
N ILE A 18 -4.73 -6.49 0.26
CA ILE A 18 -5.77 -6.52 -0.78
C ILE A 18 -6.46 -7.88 -0.82
N VAL A 19 -5.70 -8.97 -0.79
CA VAL A 19 -6.24 -10.34 -0.81
C VAL A 19 -7.09 -10.63 0.43
N ASN A 20 -6.62 -10.23 1.63
CA ASN A 20 -7.32 -10.53 2.87
C ASN A 20 -8.48 -9.58 3.18
N GLN A 21 -8.48 -8.37 2.60
CA GLN A 21 -9.46 -7.33 2.89
C GLN A 21 -9.92 -6.62 1.59
N PRO A 22 -10.53 -7.34 0.64
CA PRO A 22 -10.95 -6.75 -0.64
C PRO A 22 -11.92 -5.56 -0.44
N ASN A 23 -12.75 -5.61 0.60
CA ASN A 23 -13.72 -4.56 0.93
C ASN A 23 -13.10 -3.23 1.35
N LEU A 24 -11.83 -3.19 1.78
CA LEU A 24 -11.11 -1.92 2.02
C LEU A 24 -10.88 -1.17 0.71
N PHE A 25 -10.78 -1.89 -0.40
CA PHE A 25 -10.45 -1.34 -1.72
C PHE A 25 -11.68 -1.23 -2.63
N SER A 26 -12.79 -1.90 -2.27
CA SER A 26 -14.09 -1.79 -2.94
C SER A 26 -15.14 -1.12 -2.02
N SER A 27 -15.23 0.21 -2.09
CA SER A 27 -16.34 0.93 -1.44
C SER A 27 -17.54 0.98 -2.39
N PRO A 28 -18.72 0.43 -2.01
CA PRO A 28 -19.93 0.55 -2.82
C PRO A 28 -20.47 1.99 -2.89
N ASN A 29 -19.97 2.90 -2.04
CA ASN A 29 -20.44 4.28 -1.92
C ASN A 29 -19.58 5.28 -2.72
N THR A 30 -18.50 4.84 -3.37
CA THR A 30 -17.60 5.73 -4.12
C THR A 30 -17.82 5.55 -5.62
N VAL A 31 -18.88 6.17 -6.14
CA VAL A 31 -19.21 6.14 -7.58
C VAL A 31 -18.28 7.10 -8.33
N GLY A 32 -17.32 6.60 -9.11
CA GLY A 32 -16.62 7.38 -10.15
C GLY A 32 -15.09 7.20 -10.26
N ASN A 33 -14.54 7.73 -11.37
CA ASN A 33 -13.11 7.71 -11.75
C ASN A 33 -12.12 8.14 -10.66
N ASN A 34 -12.56 8.92 -9.67
CA ASN A 34 -11.72 9.38 -8.57
C ASN A 34 -11.37 8.25 -7.59
N HIS A 35 -12.16 7.16 -7.52
CA HIS A 35 -11.82 6.02 -6.64
C HIS A 35 -10.52 5.35 -7.06
N GLY A 36 -10.27 5.20 -8.36
CA GLY A 36 -9.02 4.60 -8.87
C GLY A 36 -7.79 5.45 -8.56
N ALA A 37 -7.89 6.77 -8.73
CA ALA A 37 -6.79 7.70 -8.42
C ALA A 37 -6.52 7.76 -6.90
N VAL A 38 -7.56 7.91 -6.08
CA VAL A 38 -7.44 7.93 -4.61
C VAL A 38 -6.87 6.62 -4.07
N LEU A 39 -7.28 5.49 -4.66
CA LEU A 39 -6.74 4.17 -4.31
C LEU A 39 -5.26 4.03 -4.69
N ALA A 40 -4.88 4.51 -5.87
CA ALA A 40 -3.48 4.51 -6.30
C ALA A 40 -2.61 5.36 -5.37
N ASP A 41 -3.07 6.55 -4.98
CA ASP A 41 -2.38 7.42 -4.04
C ASP A 41 -2.27 6.79 -2.65
N TYR A 42 -3.32 6.12 -2.18
CA TYR A 42 -3.29 5.37 -0.93
C TYR A 42 -2.26 4.24 -0.96
N CYS A 43 -2.29 3.41 -2.01
CA CYS A 43 -1.35 2.30 -2.20
C CYS A 43 0.10 2.80 -2.28
N HIS A 44 0.34 3.89 -3.00
CA HIS A 44 1.65 4.52 -3.09
C HIS A 44 2.15 5.00 -1.72
N ASN A 45 1.32 5.76 -0.98
CA ASN A 45 1.65 6.25 0.35
C ASN A 45 1.90 5.11 1.34
N PHE A 46 1.08 4.05 1.30
CA PHE A 46 1.26 2.87 2.14
C PHE A 46 2.64 2.25 1.90
N MET A 47 3.00 2.01 0.63
CA MET A 47 4.29 1.42 0.28
C MET A 47 5.46 2.28 0.74
N GLU A 48 5.40 3.61 0.53
CA GLU A 48 6.47 4.52 0.96
C GLU A 48 6.64 4.54 2.48
N GLN A 49 5.55 4.69 3.23
CA GLN A 49 5.61 4.80 4.69
C GLN A 49 6.01 3.48 5.34
N TYR A 50 5.51 2.36 4.83
CA TYR A 50 5.87 1.05 5.34
C TYR A 50 7.34 0.71 5.01
N ALA A 51 7.83 1.06 3.81
CA ALA A 51 9.23 0.92 3.47
C ALA A 51 10.13 1.74 4.41
N LYS A 52 9.79 3.01 4.68
CA LYS A 52 10.52 3.85 5.67
C LYS A 52 10.57 3.18 7.05
N ARG A 53 9.44 2.63 7.51
CA ARG A 53 9.35 1.92 8.79
C ARG A 53 10.21 0.66 8.82
N LEU A 54 10.25 -0.11 7.74
CA LEU A 54 11.10 -1.30 7.65
C LEU A 54 12.59 -0.94 7.72
N ILE A 55 13.00 0.14 7.04
CA ILE A 55 14.40 0.62 7.06
C ILE A 55 14.78 1.03 8.48
N ALA A 56 13.97 1.87 9.12
CA ALA A 56 14.20 2.35 10.49
C ALA A 56 14.23 1.22 11.54
N ARG A 57 13.56 0.09 11.28
CA ARG A 57 13.60 -1.09 12.17
C ARG A 57 14.84 -1.96 11.95
N ALA A 58 15.49 -1.82 10.79
CA ALA A 58 16.68 -2.57 10.43
C ALA A 58 17.99 -1.81 10.74
N GLU A 59 17.87 -0.60 11.27
CA GLU A 59 18.94 0.21 11.90
C GLU A 59 19.03 -0.13 13.40
#